data_AF-A0AAN8DXW2-F1
#
_entry.id   AF-A0AAN8DXW2-F1
#
_cell.length_a   1.000
_cell.length_b   1.000
_cell.length_c   1.000
_cell.angle_alpha   90.00
_cell.angle_beta   90.00
_cell.angle_gamma   90.00
#
_symmetry.space_group_name_H-M   'P 1'
#
loop_
_entity.id
_entity.type
_entity.pdbx_description
1 polymer ?
#
loop_
_entity_poly.entity_id
_entity_poly.type
_entity_poly.pdbx_seq_one_letter_code
_entity_poly.pdbx_strand_id
1 'polypeptide(L)'
;MGDILATEADLLGMIKEYLKFEEFEETVHSLEKDCKSKGKLVSKPQGSTLRDSKTRVIQKDLLGCFDDGDHKVFFELWTENIPSEVKDTDAEAQSLEFYLYIHFTIFPLRRHPGRHDRADFEERISHFKQYLETRGASLSQTAEFLPYYALPFVPNPTVHPSFKNLFQVIS
;
A
#
# COMPACT_ATOMS: atom_id res chain seq x y z
N MET A 1 23.81 30.88 16.66
CA MET A 1 24.79 29.76 16.62
C MET A 1 24.14 28.39 16.87
N GLY A 2 22.98 28.31 17.53
CA GLY A 2 22.24 27.04 17.74
C GLY A 2 21.57 26.46 16.49
N ASP A 3 21.02 27.28 15.59
CA ASP A 3 20.31 26.79 14.39
C ASP A 3 21.20 26.01 13.41
N ILE A 4 22.46 26.42 13.24
CA ILE A 4 23.39 25.76 12.31
C ILE A 4 23.79 24.36 12.83
N LEU A 5 23.95 24.22 14.15
CA LEU A 5 24.31 22.95 14.78
C LEU A 5 23.13 21.95 14.76
N ALA A 6 21.90 22.44 14.87
CA ALA A 6 20.70 21.61 14.71
C ALA A 6 20.63 21.04 13.29
N THR A 7 20.89 21.87 12.26
CA THR A 7 20.89 21.41 10.86
C THR A 7 22.01 20.42 10.54
N GLU A 8 23.18 20.57 11.16
CA GLU A 8 24.31 19.66 10.94
C GLU A 8 24.08 18.29 11.58
N ALA A 9 23.54 18.25 12.81
CA ALA A 9 23.20 17.01 13.49
C ALA A 9 22.18 16.19 12.68
N ASP A 10 21.17 16.86 12.13
CA ASP A 10 20.12 16.23 11.34
C ASP A 10 20.64 15.70 10.00
N LEU A 11 21.52 16.46 9.32
CA LEU A 11 22.17 16.01 8.10
C LEU A 11 23.03 14.75 8.36
N LEU A 12 23.80 14.74 9.45
CA LEU A 12 24.58 13.57 9.85
C LEU A 12 23.68 12.37 10.18
N GLY A 13 22.50 12.61 10.76
CA GLY A 13 21.47 11.60 10.97
C GLY A 13 20.96 10.98 9.66
N MET A 14 20.62 11.81 8.67
CA MET A 14 20.16 11.35 7.35
C MET A 14 21.25 10.58 6.58
N ILE A 15 22.49 11.09 6.58
CA ILE A 15 23.62 10.41 5.94
C ILE A 15 23.82 9.03 6.59
N LYS A 16 23.73 8.95 7.92
CA LYS A 16 23.86 7.68 8.64
C LYS A 16 22.75 6.69 8.29
N GLU A 17 21.50 7.15 8.12
CA GLU A 17 20.40 6.29 7.69
C GLU A 17 20.60 5.75 6.28
N TYR A 18 21.00 6.61 5.33
CA TYR A 18 21.33 6.19 3.97
C TYR A 18 22.43 5.12 3.94
N LEU A 19 23.53 5.35 4.65
CA LEU A 19 24.65 4.39 4.70
C LEU A 19 24.25 3.04 5.32
N LYS A 20 23.26 3.03 6.22
CA LYS A 20 22.71 1.79 6.77
C LYS A 20 21.76 1.09 5.81
N PHE A 21 20.98 1.86 5.04
CA PHE A 21 20.09 1.32 4.02
C PHE A 21 20.88 0.66 2.87
N GLU A 22 22.01 1.23 2.48
CA GLU A 22 22.92 0.69 1.47
C GLU A 22 23.92 -0.36 2.00
N GLU A 23 23.80 -0.79 3.28
CA GLU A 23 24.68 -1.80 3.89
C GLU A 23 26.19 -1.45 3.82
N PHE A 24 26.54 -0.19 4.13
CA PHE A 24 27.93 0.27 4.18
C PHE A 24 28.47 0.33 5.62
N GLU A 25 28.54 -0.81 6.31
CA GLU A 25 28.84 -0.90 7.75
C GLU A 25 30.19 -0.27 8.13
N GLU A 26 31.23 -0.47 7.33
CA GLU A 26 32.56 0.11 7.57
C GLU A 26 32.53 1.65 7.53
N THR A 27 31.71 2.19 6.63
CA THR A 27 31.55 3.64 6.46
C THR A 27 30.70 4.22 7.59
N VAL A 28 29.65 3.52 8.02
CA VAL A 28 28.87 3.89 9.21
C VAL A 28 29.76 3.94 10.45
N HIS A 29 30.60 2.92 10.67
CA HIS A 29 31.51 2.87 11.81
C HIS A 29 32.53 4.03 11.77
N SER A 30 33.09 4.32 10.60
CA SER A 30 34.03 5.42 10.39
C SER A 30 33.36 6.78 10.65
N LEU A 31 32.16 6.99 10.12
CA LEU A 31 31.38 8.22 10.34
C LEU A 31 31.07 8.44 11.83
N GLU A 32 30.65 7.39 12.55
CA GLU A 32 30.38 7.49 13.99
C GLU A 32 31.64 7.82 14.79
N LYS A 33 32.77 7.21 14.44
CA LYS A 33 34.07 7.50 15.07
C LYS A 33 34.49 8.95 14.86
N ASP A 34 34.32 9.47 13.65
CA ASP A 34 34.66 10.85 13.30
C ASP A 34 33.72 11.88 13.95
N CYS A 35 32.44 11.55 14.10
CA CYS A 35 31.50 12.41 14.81
C CYS A 35 31.82 12.48 16.31
N LYS A 36 32.14 11.34 16.93
CA LYS A 36 32.57 11.27 18.34
C LYS A 36 33.85 12.06 18.59
N SER A 37 34.85 11.91 17.71
CA SER A 37 36.15 12.60 17.87
C SER A 37 36.03 14.12 17.73
N LYS A 38 35.09 14.61 16.91
CA LYS A 38 34.83 16.05 16.73
C LYS A 38 33.82 16.64 17.71
N GLY A 39 33.33 15.86 18.68
CA GLY A 39 32.31 16.31 19.63
C GLY A 39 30.96 16.65 18.98
N LYS A 40 30.71 16.13 17.77
CA LYS A 40 29.45 16.36 17.05
C LYS A 40 28.39 15.38 17.55
N LEU A 41 27.22 15.90 17.89
CA LEU A 41 26.05 15.08 18.18
C LEU A 41 25.42 14.67 16.84
N VAL A 42 25.40 13.37 16.55
CA VAL A 42 24.52 12.83 15.52
C VAL A 42 23.13 12.76 16.13
N SER A 43 22.20 13.60 15.70
CA SER A 43 20.82 13.47 16.14
C SER A 43 20.26 12.18 15.55
N LYS A 44 19.43 11.47 16.33
CA LYS A 44 18.40 10.64 15.68
C LYS A 44 17.55 11.63 14.89
N PRO A 45 17.29 11.40 13.59
CA PRO A 45 16.44 12.31 12.84
C PRO A 45 15.14 12.50 13.63
N GLN A 46 14.91 13.74 14.09
CA GLN A 46 13.80 14.05 14.99
C GLN A 46 12.42 13.91 14.30
N GLY A 47 12.40 13.56 13.01
CA GLY A 47 11.18 13.42 12.21
C GLY A 47 10.54 12.04 12.12
N SER A 48 11.17 10.93 12.55
CA SER A 48 10.69 9.61 12.05
C SER A 48 10.46 8.49 13.06
N THR A 49 11.17 8.32 14.18
CA THR A 49 11.09 7.01 14.88
C THR A 49 9.70 6.57 15.39
N LEU A 50 8.89 7.46 15.98
CA LEU A 50 7.51 7.15 16.40
C LEU A 50 6.53 7.10 15.23
N ARG A 51 6.68 8.01 14.26
CA ARG A 51 5.87 8.06 13.05
C ARG A 51 6.09 6.82 12.19
N ASP A 52 7.34 6.41 12.03
CA ASP A 52 7.78 5.20 11.32
C ASP A 52 7.30 3.94 12.03
N SER A 53 7.32 3.91 13.37
CA SER A 53 6.76 2.78 14.13
C SER A 53 5.25 2.64 13.91
N LYS A 54 4.49 3.75 13.94
CA LYS A 54 3.05 3.73 13.66
C LYS A 54 2.77 3.35 12.19
N THR A 55 3.52 3.92 11.25
CA THR A 55 3.39 3.59 9.82
C THR A 55 3.68 2.12 9.55
N ARG A 56 4.70 1.54 10.18
CA ARG A 56 5.02 0.10 10.05
C ARG A 56 3.90 -0.79 10.59
N VAL A 57 3.27 -0.41 11.69
CA VAL A 57 2.11 -1.15 12.24
C VAL A 57 0.94 -1.09 11.26
N ILE A 58 0.56 0.10 10.79
CA ILE A 58 -0.51 0.27 9.80
C ILE A 58 -0.22 -0.51 8.52
N GLN A 59 1.01 -0.46 8.02
CA GLN A 59 1.41 -1.22 6.83
C GLN A 59 1.26 -2.72 7.04
N LYS A 60 1.68 -3.23 8.20
CA LYS A 60 1.52 -4.64 8.54
C LYS A 60 0.04 -5.03 8.64
N ASP A 61 -0.79 -4.17 9.22
CA ASP A 61 -2.23 -4.42 9.37
C ASP A 61 -2.94 -4.41 8.01
N LEU A 62 -2.61 -3.46 7.12
CA LEU A 62 -3.10 -3.41 5.73
C LEU A 62 -2.73 -4.68 4.96
N LEU A 63 -1.47 -5.12 5.05
CA LEU A 63 -1.02 -6.36 4.40
C LEU A 63 -1.71 -7.60 4.98
N GLY A 64 -1.90 -7.66 6.30
CA GLY A 64 -2.68 -8.72 6.94
C GLY A 64 -4.12 -8.78 6.43
N CYS A 65 -4.80 -7.63 6.37
CA CYS A 65 -6.16 -7.55 5.82
C CYS A 65 -6.21 -7.95 4.34
N PHE A 66 -5.18 -7.60 3.56
CA PHE A 66 -5.06 -8.00 2.16
C PHE A 66 -4.94 -9.53 2.00
N ASP A 67 -4.11 -10.17 2.81
CA ASP A 67 -3.88 -11.62 2.77
C ASP A 67 -5.08 -12.44 3.27
N ASP A 68 -5.78 -11.93 4.29
CA ASP A 68 -6.96 -12.57 4.89
C ASP A 68 -8.28 -12.21 4.19
N GLY A 69 -8.27 -11.17 3.34
CA GLY A 69 -9.44 -10.74 2.57
C GLY A 69 -10.43 -9.88 3.36
N ASP A 70 -10.00 -9.28 4.48
CA ASP A 70 -10.81 -8.39 5.32
C ASP A 70 -10.91 -6.99 4.70
N HIS A 71 -11.77 -6.87 3.69
CA HIS A 71 -11.92 -5.65 2.92
C HIS A 71 -12.48 -4.48 3.74
N LYS A 72 -13.30 -4.74 4.77
CA LYS A 72 -13.93 -3.69 5.58
C LYS A 72 -12.87 -2.98 6.41
N VAL A 73 -12.10 -3.76 7.18
CA VAL A 73 -10.99 -3.23 7.99
C VAL A 73 -9.92 -2.62 7.08
N PHE A 74 -9.62 -3.23 5.93
CA PHE A 74 -8.66 -2.66 4.98
C PHE A 74 -9.06 -1.25 4.52
N PHE A 75 -10.30 -1.06 4.05
CA PHE A 75 -10.72 0.25 3.50
C PHE A 75 -10.93 1.31 4.59
N GLU A 76 -11.23 0.91 5.83
CA GLU A 76 -11.17 1.81 7.00
C GLU A 76 -9.74 2.32 7.21
N LEU A 77 -8.77 1.41 7.32
CA LEU A 77 -7.36 1.76 7.48
C LEU A 77 -6.83 2.59 6.31
N TRP A 78 -7.18 2.22 5.07
CA TRP A 78 -6.80 2.97 3.87
C TRP A 78 -7.35 4.40 3.89
N THR A 79 -8.61 4.56 4.26
CA THR A 79 -9.27 5.87 4.27
C THR A 79 -8.67 6.78 5.34
N GLU A 80 -8.38 6.24 6.51
CA GLU A 80 -7.83 6.98 7.65
C GLU A 80 -6.35 7.35 7.48
N ASN A 81 -5.56 6.51 6.80
CA ASN A 81 -4.10 6.64 6.81
C ASN A 81 -3.51 7.11 5.47
N ILE A 82 -4.24 6.97 4.35
CA ILE A 82 -3.79 7.50 3.05
C ILE A 82 -4.45 8.86 2.80
N PRO A 83 -3.66 9.95 2.60
CA PRO A 83 -4.19 11.29 2.35
C PRO A 83 -5.14 11.35 1.16
N SER A 84 -6.20 12.16 1.26
CA SER A 84 -7.16 12.38 0.16
C SER A 84 -6.49 12.83 -1.11
N GLU A 85 -5.51 13.73 -1.00
CA GLU A 85 -4.82 14.33 -2.14
C GLU A 85 -4.09 13.25 -2.95
N VAL A 86 -3.46 12.29 -2.26
CA VAL A 86 -2.81 11.13 -2.90
C VAL A 86 -3.85 10.26 -3.60
N LYS A 87 -4.92 9.88 -2.91
CA LYS A 87 -5.98 9.03 -3.49
C LYS A 87 -6.66 9.68 -4.70
N ASP A 88 -6.72 11.01 -4.75
CA ASP A 88 -7.45 11.76 -5.77
C ASP A 88 -6.59 12.19 -6.96
N THR A 89 -5.26 12.29 -6.79
CA THR A 89 -4.37 12.84 -7.83
C THR A 89 -3.25 11.91 -8.28
N ASP A 90 -2.85 10.96 -7.43
CA ASP A 90 -1.75 10.04 -7.75
C ASP A 90 -2.27 8.86 -8.57
N ALA A 91 -1.73 8.70 -9.79
CA ALA A 91 -2.18 7.68 -10.72
C ALA A 91 -1.86 6.26 -10.24
N GLU A 92 -0.77 6.06 -9.50
CA GLU A 92 -0.41 4.76 -8.93
C GLU A 92 -1.36 4.40 -7.79
N ALA A 93 -1.69 5.35 -6.91
CA ALA A 93 -2.65 5.17 -5.84
C ALA A 93 -4.06 4.85 -6.37
N GLN A 94 -4.52 5.54 -7.41
CA GLN A 94 -5.80 5.26 -8.07
C GLN A 94 -5.82 3.86 -8.70
N SER A 95 -4.74 3.49 -9.39
CA SER A 95 -4.58 2.15 -9.98
C SER A 95 -4.57 1.07 -8.90
N LEU A 96 -3.86 1.30 -7.80
CA LEU A 96 -3.80 0.41 -6.64
C LEU A 96 -5.19 0.25 -5.99
N GLU A 97 -5.91 1.34 -5.76
CA GLU A 97 -7.29 1.31 -5.22
C GLU A 97 -8.20 0.46 -6.13
N PHE A 98 -8.12 0.64 -7.45
CA PHE A 98 -8.88 -0.18 -8.41
C PHE A 98 -8.54 -1.67 -8.31
N TYR A 99 -7.26 -2.01 -8.24
CA TYR A 99 -6.81 -3.39 -8.07
C TYR A 99 -7.21 -4.00 -6.72
N LEU A 100 -7.21 -3.22 -5.64
CA LEU A 100 -7.67 -3.65 -4.32
C LEU A 100 -9.16 -4.00 -4.35
N TYR A 101 -10.00 -3.18 -4.99
CA TYR A 101 -11.40 -3.51 -5.18
C TYR A 101 -11.58 -4.81 -5.95
N ILE A 102 -10.82 -5.05 -7.04
CA ILE A 102 -10.86 -6.31 -7.77
C ILE A 102 -10.47 -7.48 -6.86
N HIS A 103 -9.32 -7.37 -6.19
CA HIS A 103 -8.78 -8.41 -5.30
C HIS A 103 -9.81 -8.81 -4.25
N PHE A 104 -10.33 -7.85 -3.48
CA PHE A 104 -11.28 -8.13 -2.42
C PHE A 104 -12.60 -8.68 -2.94
N THR A 105 -13.04 -8.22 -4.10
CA THR A 105 -14.26 -8.71 -4.76
C THR A 105 -14.14 -10.18 -5.12
N ILE A 106 -13.03 -10.59 -5.74
CA ILE A 106 -12.85 -11.98 -6.17
C ILE A 106 -12.30 -12.90 -5.07
N PHE A 107 -11.88 -12.34 -3.92
CA PHE A 107 -11.25 -13.09 -2.83
C PHE A 107 -12.06 -14.32 -2.39
N PRO A 108 -13.39 -14.24 -2.15
CA PRO A 108 -14.19 -15.40 -1.75
C PRO A 108 -14.16 -16.52 -2.81
N LEU A 109 -14.09 -16.14 -4.09
CA LEU A 109 -14.05 -17.08 -5.22
C LEU A 109 -12.67 -17.74 -5.40
N ARG A 110 -11.57 -17.06 -5.02
CA ARG A 110 -10.19 -17.61 -5.11
C ARG A 110 -9.88 -18.59 -3.98
N ARG A 111 -10.25 -18.26 -2.73
CA ARG A 111 -9.81 -19.03 -1.54
C ARG A 111 -10.63 -20.31 -1.32
N HIS A 112 -11.89 -20.32 -1.76
CA HIS A 112 -12.78 -21.47 -1.59
C HIS A 112 -13.50 -21.87 -2.89
N PRO A 113 -12.77 -22.48 -3.86
CA PRO A 113 -13.39 -23.00 -5.07
C PRO A 113 -14.45 -24.06 -4.71
N GLY A 114 -15.73 -23.71 -4.80
CA GLY A 114 -16.86 -24.62 -4.54
C GLY A 114 -17.52 -24.50 -3.16
N ARG A 115 -17.03 -23.66 -2.24
CA ARG A 115 -17.78 -23.30 -1.02
C ARG A 115 -18.57 -22.02 -1.31
N HIS A 116 -19.87 -22.06 -1.03
CA HIS A 116 -20.81 -20.99 -1.33
C HIS A 116 -20.63 -19.77 -0.42
N ASP A 117 -19.53 -19.03 -0.55
CA ASP A 117 -19.48 -17.63 -0.10
C ASP A 117 -20.06 -16.71 -1.18
N ARG A 118 -21.13 -17.18 -1.83
CA ARG A 118 -21.82 -16.47 -2.91
C ARG A 118 -22.45 -15.18 -2.40
N ALA A 119 -22.97 -15.19 -1.19
CA ALA A 119 -23.50 -13.99 -0.54
C ALA A 119 -22.39 -12.95 -0.27
N ASP A 120 -21.22 -13.39 0.20
CA ASP A 120 -20.06 -12.50 0.41
C ASP A 120 -19.56 -11.93 -0.94
N PHE A 121 -19.45 -12.76 -1.98
CA PHE A 121 -19.14 -12.29 -3.33
C PHE A 121 -20.19 -11.29 -3.85
N GLU A 122 -21.48 -11.57 -3.67
CA GLU A 122 -22.59 -10.70 -4.09
C GLU A 122 -22.61 -9.35 -3.34
N GLU A 123 -22.24 -9.32 -2.06
CA GLU A 123 -22.02 -8.07 -1.30
C GLU A 123 -20.85 -7.28 -1.89
N ARG A 124 -19.69 -7.93 -2.05
CA ARG A 124 -18.46 -7.25 -2.49
C ARG A 124 -18.53 -6.77 -3.94
N ILE A 125 -19.16 -7.53 -4.84
CA ILE A 125 -19.35 -7.12 -6.24
C ILE A 125 -20.31 -5.92 -6.34
N SER A 126 -21.27 -5.79 -5.42
CA SER A 126 -22.12 -4.59 -5.32
C SER A 126 -21.32 -3.36 -4.90
N HIS A 127 -20.42 -3.50 -3.92
CA HIS A 127 -19.51 -2.42 -3.54
C HIS A 127 -18.56 -2.04 -4.69
N PHE A 128 -18.02 -3.02 -5.41
CA PHE A 128 -17.18 -2.74 -6.57
C PHE A 128 -17.95 -2.01 -7.67
N LYS A 129 -19.20 -2.41 -7.94
CA LYS A 129 -20.06 -1.70 -8.89
C LYS A 129 -20.25 -0.23 -8.49
N GLN A 130 -20.56 0.04 -7.23
CA GLN A 130 -20.70 1.42 -6.73
C GLN A 130 -19.39 2.21 -6.86
N TYR A 131 -18.24 1.57 -6.62
CA TYR A 131 -16.94 2.19 -6.84
C TYR A 131 -16.71 2.58 -8.31
N LEU A 132 -17.01 1.66 -9.25
CA LEU A 132 -16.90 1.92 -10.70
C LEU A 132 -17.80 3.07 -11.17
N GLU A 133 -18.96 3.25 -10.54
CA GLU A 133 -19.91 4.33 -10.83
C GLU A 133 -19.51 5.69 -10.19
N THR A 134 -18.50 5.70 -9.31
CA THR A 134 -18.07 6.89 -8.55
C THR A 134 -16.58 7.18 -8.77
N ARG A 135 -15.73 6.89 -7.79
CA ARG A 135 -14.28 7.17 -7.82
C ARG A 135 -13.58 6.43 -8.95
N GLY A 136 -13.98 5.19 -9.20
CA GLY A 136 -13.42 4.36 -10.25
C GLY A 136 -13.71 4.89 -11.66
N ALA A 137 -14.77 5.66 -11.86
CA ALA A 137 -15.26 6.05 -13.20
C ALA A 137 -14.21 6.74 -14.08
N SER A 138 -13.29 7.51 -13.48
CA SER A 138 -12.21 8.19 -14.21
C SER A 138 -11.26 7.22 -14.92
N LEU A 139 -11.11 6.01 -14.38
CA LEU A 139 -10.23 4.97 -14.90
C LEU A 139 -10.83 4.22 -16.10
N SER A 140 -12.04 4.57 -16.52
CA SER A 140 -12.70 3.93 -17.67
C SER A 140 -12.03 4.30 -19.00
N GLN A 141 -11.14 5.29 -19.01
CA GLN A 141 -10.38 5.68 -20.20
C GLN A 141 -9.04 4.92 -20.31
N THR A 142 -8.66 4.18 -19.27
CA THR A 142 -7.41 3.40 -19.23
C THR A 142 -7.66 2.01 -19.79
N ALA A 143 -6.99 1.68 -20.91
CA ALA A 143 -7.20 0.43 -21.63
C ALA A 143 -6.99 -0.83 -20.78
N GLU A 144 -6.07 -0.77 -19.82
CA GLU A 144 -5.78 -1.84 -18.86
C GLU A 144 -6.99 -2.18 -17.96
N PHE A 145 -7.78 -1.16 -17.58
CA PHE A 145 -8.89 -1.33 -16.64
C PHE A 145 -10.23 -1.64 -17.31
N LEU A 146 -10.37 -1.28 -18.58
CA LEU A 146 -11.60 -1.45 -19.37
C LEU A 146 -12.27 -2.83 -19.22
N PRO A 147 -11.56 -3.97 -19.30
CA PRO A 147 -12.20 -5.29 -19.18
C PRO A 147 -12.93 -5.49 -17.84
N TYR A 148 -12.46 -4.89 -16.76
CA TYR A 148 -12.98 -5.11 -15.42
C TYR A 148 -14.26 -4.34 -15.12
N TYR A 149 -14.63 -3.35 -15.95
CA TYR A 149 -15.94 -2.70 -15.88
C TYR A 149 -17.10 -3.65 -16.19
N ALA A 150 -16.83 -4.73 -16.93
CA ALA A 150 -17.81 -5.78 -17.19
C ALA A 150 -17.97 -6.75 -16.01
N LEU A 151 -17.02 -6.79 -15.06
CA LEU A 151 -16.97 -7.80 -14.00
C LEU A 151 -18.27 -7.90 -13.18
N PRO A 152 -18.92 -6.81 -12.74
CA PRO A 152 -20.18 -6.88 -12.00
C PRO A 152 -21.36 -7.45 -12.76
N PHE A 153 -21.26 -7.53 -14.10
CA PHE A 153 -22.34 -7.97 -14.98
C PHE A 153 -22.15 -9.40 -15.49
N VAL A 154 -21.01 -10.03 -15.19
CA VAL A 154 -20.74 -11.41 -15.59
C VAL A 154 -21.30 -12.39 -14.54
N PRO A 155 -22.27 -13.25 -14.88
CA PRO A 155 -22.90 -14.15 -13.90
C PRO A 155 -21.95 -15.13 -13.22
N ASN A 156 -20.87 -15.53 -13.89
CA ASN A 156 -19.83 -16.38 -13.33
C ASN A 156 -18.44 -15.94 -13.83
N PRO A 157 -17.74 -15.06 -13.09
CA PRO A 157 -16.46 -14.52 -13.55
C PRO A 157 -15.34 -15.57 -13.54
N THR A 158 -15.44 -16.66 -12.77
CA THR A 158 -14.39 -17.68 -12.63
C THR A 158 -14.13 -18.47 -13.92
N VAL A 159 -15.13 -18.57 -14.80
CA VAL A 159 -15.05 -19.30 -16.08
C VAL A 159 -14.97 -18.39 -17.29
N HIS A 160 -15.08 -17.07 -17.09
CA HIS A 160 -15.13 -16.12 -18.20
C HIS A 160 -13.71 -15.86 -18.74
N PRO A 161 -13.47 -15.97 -20.06
CA PRO A 161 -12.12 -15.95 -20.64
C PRO A 161 -11.37 -14.64 -20.35
N SER A 162 -12.06 -13.50 -20.33
CA SER A 162 -11.47 -12.19 -20.03
C SER A 162 -10.89 -12.07 -18.62
N PHE A 163 -11.32 -12.92 -17.68
CA PHE A 163 -10.91 -12.84 -16.27
C PHE A 163 -10.04 -14.02 -15.84
N LYS A 164 -9.62 -14.88 -16.77
CA LYS A 164 -8.85 -16.09 -16.46
C LYS A 164 -7.61 -15.79 -15.60
N ASN A 165 -6.93 -14.68 -15.84
CA ASN A 165 -5.73 -14.30 -15.09
C ASN A 165 -6.01 -13.93 -13.63
N LEU A 166 -7.22 -13.44 -13.32
CA LEU A 166 -7.61 -13.10 -11.94
C LEU A 166 -7.68 -14.32 -11.02
N PHE A 167 -7.95 -15.50 -11.59
CA PHE A 167 -8.16 -16.75 -10.85
C PHE A 167 -7.00 -17.74 -11.00
N GLN A 168 -5.90 -17.36 -11.64
CA GLN A 168 -4.70 -18.19 -11.67
C GLN A 168 -4.06 -18.22 -10.28
N VAL A 169 -3.71 -19.43 -9.83
CA VAL A 169 -2.84 -19.63 -8.68
C VAL A 169 -1.43 -19.30 -9.16
N ILE A 170 -0.78 -18.31 -8.56
CA ILE A 170 0.65 -18.10 -8.75
C ILE A 170 1.31 -19.30 -8.06
N SER A 171 1.74 -20.28 -8.87
CA SER A 171 2.51 -21.45 -8.41
C SER A 171 3.95 -21.10 -8.14
#